data_AF-A0A3D5U5R8-F1
#
_entry.id   AF-A0A3D5U5R8-F1
#
_cell.length_a   1.000
_cell.length_b   1.000
_cell.length_c   1.000
_cell.angle_alpha   90.00
_cell.angle_beta   90.00
_cell.angle_gamma   90.00
#
_symmetry.space_group_name_H-M   'P 1'
#
loop_
_entity.id
_entity.type
_entity.pdbx_description
1 polymer ?
#
loop_
_entity_poly.entity_id
_entity_poly.type
_entity_poly.pdbx_seq_one_letter_code
_entity_poly.pdbx_strand_id
1 'polypeptide(L)'
;MKRVDFAERHLLNRSIISYLLYPVSLIYAGFLRMRRYLLQDKAYRAEFTVISVGNLTSGGNGKSPIAIALCKALHKKGICVAYASRGYKSLLEHGASMGADGKNL
;
A
#
# COMPACT_ATOMS: atom_id res chain seq x y z
N MET A 1 -8.69 12.91 22.90
CA MET A 1 -7.67 13.59 22.05
C MET A 1 -7.34 12.66 20.89
N LYS A 2 -7.75 12.98 19.66
CA LYS A 2 -7.69 12.02 18.54
C LYS A 2 -6.23 11.85 18.13
N ARG A 3 -5.74 10.62 17.92
CA ARG A 3 -4.34 10.33 17.52
C ARG A 3 -3.90 11.10 16.27
N VAL A 4 -4.85 11.45 15.42
CA VAL A 4 -4.66 12.26 14.20
C VAL A 4 -4.16 13.67 14.55
N ASP A 5 -4.70 14.28 15.61
CA ASP A 5 -4.34 15.63 16.07
C ASP A 5 -2.88 15.75 16.53
N PHE A 6 -2.30 14.65 17.02
CA PHE A 6 -0.93 14.62 17.52
C PHE A 6 0.09 14.50 16.38
N ALA A 7 -0.18 13.60 15.42
CA ALA A 7 0.68 13.43 14.24
C ALA A 7 0.74 14.72 13.41
N GLU A 8 -0.40 15.40 13.25
CA GLU A 8 -0.48 16.65 12.50
C GLU A 8 0.25 17.80 13.19
N ARG A 9 0.14 17.92 14.52
CA ARG A 9 0.82 18.97 15.30
C ARG A 9 2.33 18.78 15.43
N HIS A 10 2.81 17.54 15.56
CA HIS A 10 4.22 17.30 15.89
C HIS A 10 5.05 16.69 14.76
N LEU A 11 4.45 15.86 13.90
CA LEU A 11 5.20 15.17 12.84
C LEU A 11 5.11 15.89 11.50
N LEU A 12 3.94 16.46 11.17
CA LEU A 12 3.72 17.18 9.91
C LEU A 12 4.12 18.65 9.95
N ASN A 13 4.18 19.26 11.14
CA ASN A 13 4.73 20.61 11.34
C ASN A 13 6.21 20.56 11.77
N ARG A 14 6.96 21.64 11.51
CA ARG A 14 8.38 21.80 11.92
C ARG A 14 8.53 21.95 13.43
N SER A 15 8.25 20.88 14.16
CA SER A 15 8.44 20.79 15.61
C SER A 15 9.79 20.14 15.94
N ILE A 16 10.28 20.32 17.17
CA ILE A 16 11.53 19.74 17.67
C ILE A 16 11.57 18.21 17.47
N ILE A 17 10.41 17.54 17.61
CA ILE A 17 10.27 16.09 17.42
C ILE A 17 10.48 15.71 15.95
N SER A 18 10.00 16.52 15.00
CA SER A 18 10.21 16.31 13.57
C SER A 18 11.69 16.44 13.19
N TYR A 19 12.38 17.43 13.75
CA TYR A 19 13.83 17.60 13.57
C TYR A 19 14.64 16.44 14.15
N LEU A 20 14.26 15.91 15.32
CA LEU A 20 14.93 14.76 15.92
C LEU A 20 14.72 13.47 15.11
N LEU A 21 13.54 13.31 14.47
CA LEU A 21 13.22 12.17 13.60
C LEU A 21 13.83 12.28 12.20
N TYR A 22 14.25 13.48 11.78
CA TYR A 22 14.85 13.70 10.47
C TYR A 22 16.08 12.83 10.16
N PRO A 23 17.11 12.72 11.02
CA PRO A 23 18.25 11.85 10.75
C PRO A 23 17.84 10.37 10.63
N VAL A 24 16.87 9.92 11.44
CA VAL A 24 16.32 8.56 11.35
C VAL A 24 15.59 8.35 10.02
N SER A 25 14.87 9.37 9.53
CA SER A 25 14.20 9.32 8.24
C SER A 25 15.17 9.17 7.06
N LEU A 26 16.35 9.81 7.14
CA LEU A 26 17.40 9.70 6.11
C LEU A 26 17.99 8.29 6.06
N ILE A 27 18.25 7.69 7.22
CA ILE A 27 18.71 6.29 7.32
C ILE A 27 17.67 5.35 6.70
N TYR A 28 16.39 5.53 7.05
CA TYR A 28 15.29 4.75 6.48
C TYR A 28 15.18 4.92 4.95
N ALA A 29 15.31 6.16 4.45
CA ALA A 29 15.29 6.44 3.02
C ALA A 29 16.48 5.78 2.29
N GLY A 30 17.67 5.82 2.88
CA GLY A 30 18.86 5.11 2.38
C GLY A 30 18.62 3.61 2.27
N PHE A 31 18.06 3.00 3.32
CA PHE A 31 17.71 1.58 3.32
C PHE A 31 16.67 1.22 2.25
N LEU A 32 15.61 2.02 2.09
CA LEU A 32 14.62 1.82 1.04
C LEU A 32 15.22 1.91 -0.36
N ARG A 33 16.16 2.85 -0.59
CA ARG A 33 16.86 3.01 -1.86
C ARG A 33 17.75 1.81 -2.15
N MET A 34 18.52 1.36 -1.16
CA MET A 34 19.35 0.16 -1.27
C MET A 34 18.49 -1.07 -1.59
N ARG A 35 17.39 -1.28 -0.85
CA ARG A 35 16.46 -2.38 -1.09
C ARG A 35 15.88 -2.34 -2.50
N ARG A 36 15.49 -1.17 -3.01
CA ARG A 36 14.99 -1.01 -4.38
C ARG A 36 16.05 -1.43 -5.40
N TYR A 37 17.28 -0.96 -5.23
CA TYR A 37 18.40 -1.32 -6.11
C TYR A 37 18.67 -2.83 -6.12
N LEU A 38 18.69 -3.48 -4.95
CA LEU A 38 18.96 -4.92 -4.84
C LEU A 38 17.83 -5.82 -5.38
N LEU A 39 16.60 -5.30 -5.45
CA LEU A 39 15.41 -6.08 -5.84
C LEU A 39 14.88 -5.75 -7.23
N GLN A 40 15.40 -4.71 -7.90
CA GLN A 40 14.90 -4.29 -9.22
C GLN A 40 15.01 -5.41 -10.26
N ASP A 41 16.11 -6.16 -10.24
CA ASP A 41 16.38 -7.25 -11.21
C ASP A 41 15.68 -8.55 -10.81
N LYS A 42 15.13 -8.63 -9.59
CA LYS A 42 14.37 -9.77 -9.06
C LYS A 42 12.86 -9.58 -9.20
N ALA A 43 12.41 -8.57 -9.93
CA ALA A 43 11.00 -8.29 -10.12
C ALA A 43 10.34 -9.40 -10.96
N TYR A 44 9.29 -10.00 -10.41
CA TYR A 44 8.46 -10.96 -11.15
C TYR A 44 7.76 -10.25 -12.32
N ARG A 45 7.87 -10.84 -13.51
CA ARG A 45 7.14 -10.41 -14.71
C ARG A 45 5.92 -11.31 -14.87
N ALA A 46 4.74 -10.75 -14.61
CA ALA A 46 3.49 -11.43 -14.87
C ALA A 46 3.21 -11.49 -16.38
N GLU A 47 2.59 -12.57 -16.84
CA GLU A 47 2.11 -12.73 -18.22
C GLU A 47 0.85 -11.90 -18.51
N PHE A 48 0.25 -11.31 -17.47
CA PHE A 48 -0.96 -10.51 -17.51
C PHE A 48 -0.70 -9.08 -17.03
N THR A 49 -1.65 -8.18 -17.31
CA THR A 49 -1.56 -6.78 -16.90
C THR A 49 -1.73 -6.65 -15.39
N VAL A 50 -0.72 -6.08 -14.72
CA VAL A 50 -0.74 -5.83 -13.27
C VAL A 50 -0.91 -4.34 -13.00
N ILE A 51 -1.97 -3.97 -12.27
CA ILE A 51 -2.21 -2.59 -11.83
C ILE A 51 -1.97 -2.52 -10.32
N SER A 52 -0.97 -1.73 -9.90
CA SER A 52 -0.67 -1.51 -8.48
C SER A 52 -1.32 -0.23 -7.97
N VAL A 53 -2.23 -0.35 -6.99
CA VAL A 53 -2.89 0.81 -6.36
C VAL A 53 -2.08 1.27 -5.14
N GLY A 54 -1.26 2.29 -5.40
CA GLY A 54 -0.24 2.91 -4.53
C GLY A 54 -0.71 4.11 -3.70
N ASN A 55 0.05 4.48 -2.67
CA ASN A 55 -0.06 5.74 -1.92
C ASN A 55 1.29 5.95 -1.25
N LEU A 56 1.72 7.21 -1.16
CA LEU A 56 3.02 7.59 -0.64
C LEU A 56 3.01 7.76 0.88
N THR A 57 1.85 8.06 1.45
CA THR A 57 1.69 8.29 2.89
C THR A 57 1.05 7.09 3.60
N SER A 58 1.46 6.86 4.84
CA SER A 58 0.79 5.90 5.73
C SER A 58 -0.53 6.50 6.21
N GLY A 59 -1.63 5.73 6.12
CA GLY A 59 -2.96 6.19 6.53
C GLY A 59 -4.09 5.67 5.65
N GLY A 60 -5.33 5.96 6.06
CA GLY A 60 -6.56 5.59 5.35
C GLY A 60 -6.85 6.48 4.15
N ASN A 61 -5.98 6.48 3.14
CA ASN A 61 -6.07 7.37 1.97
C ASN A 61 -6.95 6.81 0.83
N GLY A 62 -8.00 6.05 1.16
CA GLY A 62 -8.98 5.59 0.16
C GLY A 62 -8.49 4.61 -0.91
N LYS A 63 -7.26 4.06 -0.81
CA LYS A 63 -6.73 3.08 -1.77
C LYS A 63 -7.68 1.91 -2.04
N SER A 64 -8.19 1.28 -0.99
CA SER A 64 -9.00 0.08 -1.12
C SER A 64 -10.34 0.36 -1.80
N PRO A 65 -11.10 1.42 -1.41
CA PRO A 65 -12.26 1.86 -2.18
C PRO A 65 -11.96 2.12 -3.66
N ILE A 66 -10.86 2.80 -3.98
CA ILE A 66 -10.48 3.10 -5.37
C ILE A 66 -10.13 1.82 -6.13
N ALA A 67 -9.38 0.90 -5.53
CA ALA A 67 -9.05 -0.38 -6.15
C ALA A 67 -10.30 -1.21 -6.46
N ILE A 68 -11.26 -1.26 -5.52
CA ILE A 68 -12.54 -1.96 -5.72
C ILE A 68 -13.35 -1.30 -6.83
N ALA A 69 -13.42 0.02 -6.88
CA ALA A 69 -14.11 0.75 -7.95
C ALA A 69 -13.49 0.48 -9.32
N LEU A 70 -12.16 0.43 -9.41
CA LEU A 70 -11.44 0.08 -10.62
C LEU A 70 -11.73 -1.37 -11.06
N CYS A 71 -11.67 -2.33 -10.14
CA CYS A 71 -12.02 -3.73 -10.41
C CYS A 71 -13.45 -3.84 -10.95
N LYS A 72 -14.42 -3.17 -10.33
CA LYS A 72 -15.82 -3.15 -10.79
C LYS A 72 -15.95 -2.54 -12.18
N ALA A 73 -15.24 -1.44 -12.47
CA ALA A 73 -15.28 -0.78 -13.76
C ALA A 73 -14.70 -1.66 -14.88
N LEU A 74 -13.62 -2.39 -14.61
CA LEU A 74 -13.01 -3.33 -15.54
C LEU A 74 -13.89 -4.58 -15.74
N HIS A 75 -14.48 -5.10 -14.66
CA HIS A 75 -15.41 -6.22 -14.73
C HIS A 75 -16.64 -5.89 -15.61
N LYS A 76 -17.20 -4.68 -15.47
CA LYS A 76 -18.30 -4.19 -16.33
C LYS A 76 -17.95 -4.12 -17.82
N LYS A 77 -16.65 -4.07 -18.16
CA LYS A 77 -16.17 -4.11 -19.55
C LYS A 77 -15.92 -5.54 -20.05
N GLY A 78 -16.31 -6.57 -19.28
CA GLY A 78 -16.10 -7.97 -19.61
C GLY A 78 -14.66 -8.47 -19.39
N ILE A 79 -13.84 -7.70 -18.66
CA ILE A 79 -12.45 -8.09 -18.35
C ILE A 79 -12.46 -8.94 -17.09
N CYS A 80 -11.81 -10.11 -17.14
CA CYS A 80 -11.57 -10.93 -15.95
C CYS A 80 -10.52 -10.24 -15.07
N VAL A 81 -10.88 -9.93 -13.82
CA VAL A 81 -10.02 -9.19 -12.88
C VAL A 81 -9.86 -9.97 -11.59
N ALA A 82 -8.62 -10.15 -11.15
CA ALA A 82 -8.29 -10.63 -9.81
C ALA A 82 -7.83 -9.44 -8.94
N TYR A 83 -8.39 -9.34 -7.72
CA TYR A 83 -7.96 -8.35 -6.73
C TYR A 83 -7.14 -9.02 -5.65
N ALA A 84 -5.86 -8.64 -5.52
CA ALA A 84 -4.99 -9.08 -4.45
C ALA A 84 -4.84 -7.97 -3.40
N SER A 85 -5.09 -8.32 -2.14
CA SER A 85 -4.83 -7.45 -0.98
C SER A 85 -3.90 -8.16 -0.01
N ARG A 86 -3.08 -7.39 0.71
CA ARG A 86 -2.12 -7.94 1.68
C ARG A 86 -2.79 -8.55 2.92
N GLY A 87 -4.05 -8.20 3.21
CA GLY A 87 -4.74 -8.71 4.40
C GLY A 87 -4.06 -8.31 5.71
N TYR A 88 -3.54 -7.09 5.81
CA TYR A 88 -2.84 -6.60 7.01
C TYR A 88 -3.75 -6.69 8.25
N LYS A 89 -3.27 -7.34 9.31
CA LYS A 89 -4.03 -7.71 10.53
C LYS A 89 -5.19 -8.68 10.32
N SER A 90 -5.24 -9.38 9.19
CA SER A 90 -6.16 -10.51 9.02
C SER A 90 -5.53 -11.79 9.57
N LEU A 91 -6.37 -12.75 9.96
CA LEU A 91 -5.93 -14.09 10.37
C LEU A 91 -5.17 -14.83 9.25
N LEU A 92 -5.26 -14.34 8.01
CA LEU A 92 -4.70 -14.91 6.80
C LEU A 92 -3.41 -14.18 6.35
N GLU A 93 -2.84 -13.28 7.17
CA GLU A 93 -1.68 -12.46 6.79
C GLU A 93 -0.42 -13.27 6.41
N HIS A 94 -0.29 -14.49 6.94
CA HIS A 94 0.89 -15.35 6.73
C HIS A 94 0.71 -16.41 5.63
N GLY A 95 -0.42 -16.42 4.91
CA GLY A 95 -0.71 -17.42 3.87
C GLY A 95 -1.51 -16.86 2.70
N ALA A 96 -1.26 -17.38 1.49
CA ALA A 96 -2.11 -17.09 0.35
C ALA A 96 -3.46 -17.80 0.54
N SER A 97 -4.55 -17.04 0.50
CA SER A 97 -5.91 -17.56 0.65
C SER A 97 -6.85 -16.84 -0.30
N MET A 98 -7.84 -17.55 -0.83
CA MET A 98 -8.86 -16.98 -1.70
C MET A 98 -9.98 -16.43 -0.81
N GLY A 99 -10.07 -15.11 -0.70
CA GLY A 99 -11.09 -14.46 0.12
C GLY A 99 -12.48 -14.40 -0.53
N ALA A 100 -12.55 -14.49 -1.86
CA ALA A 100 -13.80 -14.54 -2.63
C ALA A 100 -13.53 -15.12 -4.03
N ASP A 101 -14.45 -15.96 -4.51
CA ASP A 101 -14.50 -16.42 -5.91
C ASP A 101 -15.49 -15.52 -6.68
N GLY A 102 -15.09 -15.02 -7.85
CA GLY A 102 -15.80 -14.00 -8.63
C GLY A 102 -17.17 -14.41 -9.18
N LYS A 103 -17.68 -15.59 -8.79
CA LYS A 103 -19.02 -16.10 -9.10
C LYS A 103 -20.16 -15.32 -8.44
N ASN A 104 -19.87 -14.48 -7.45
CA ASN A 104 -20.87 -13.67 -6.73
C ASN A 104 -20.47 -12.17 -6.63
N LEU A 105 -20.02 -11.56 -7.73
CA LEU A 105 -19.66 -10.13 -7.79
C LEU A 105 -20.77 -9.24 -8.35
#